data_AF-A0A6P7F2W1-F1
#
_entry.id   AF-A0A6P7F2W1-F1
#
_cell.length_a   1.000
_cell.length_b   1.000
_cell.length_c   1.000
_cell.angle_alpha   90.00
_cell.angle_beta   90.00
_cell.angle_gamma   90.00
#
_symmetry.space_group_name_H-M   'P 1'
#
loop_
_entity.id
_entity.type
_entity.pdbx_description
1 polymer ?
#
loop_
_entity_poly.entity_id
_entity_poly.type
_entity_poly.pdbx_seq_one_letter_code
_entity_poly.pdbx_strand_id
1 'polypeptide(L)'
;MYFLCFVICILFQNAASRDLNDCPDTSRAVEVVFDKEVSTSVIGSVVCVRIPDDGLLKNPITCISVTDNRHSDNTPEVQAGGVGYPYAVVSVYPRMSELLSYRVVAFVDPGYKVVKEDQWNGLSKTCLDSTNLNSSTNK
;
A
#
# COMPACT_ATOMS: atom_id res chain seq x y z
N MET A 1 -2.04 -41.62 20.35
CA MET A 1 -3.15 -40.70 20.04
C MET A 1 -2.91 -39.30 20.63
N TYR A 2 -1.69 -38.75 20.55
CA TYR A 2 -1.35 -37.38 20.99
C TYR A 2 -0.60 -36.59 19.90
N PHE A 3 -0.03 -37.29 18.92
CA PHE A 3 0.72 -36.68 17.81
C PHE A 3 -0.18 -35.92 16.83
N LEU A 4 -1.42 -36.39 16.63
CA LEU A 4 -2.40 -35.75 15.73
C LEU A 4 -2.90 -34.39 16.24
N CYS A 5 -2.98 -34.17 17.56
CA CYS A 5 -3.35 -32.87 18.11
C CYS A 5 -2.25 -31.82 17.92
N PHE A 6 -0.98 -32.21 17.98
CA PHE A 6 0.14 -31.28 17.82
C PHE A 6 0.24 -30.76 16.37
N VAL A 7 -0.05 -31.60 15.38
CA VAL A 7 -0.02 -31.21 13.95
C VAL A 7 -1.17 -30.25 13.60
N ILE A 8 -2.35 -30.42 14.21
CA ILE A 8 -3.51 -29.56 13.93
C ILE A 8 -3.32 -28.15 14.52
N CYS A 9 -2.69 -27.99 15.68
CA CYS A 9 -2.46 -26.66 16.27
C CYS A 9 -1.43 -25.80 15.51
N ILE A 10 -0.50 -26.39 14.76
CA ILE A 10 0.50 -25.64 13.96
C ILE A 10 -0.13 -25.08 12.68
N LEU A 11 -1.21 -25.69 12.18
CA LEU A 11 -1.90 -25.25 10.95
C LEU A 11 -2.81 -24.02 11.15
N PHE A 12 -3.03 -23.60 12.40
CA PHE A 12 -3.79 -22.38 12.76
C PHE A 12 -2.87 -21.25 13.23
N GLN A 13 -1.65 -21.16 12.73
CA GLN A 13 -0.95 -19.87 12.74
C GLN A 13 -1.67 -18.96 11.75
N ASN A 14 -2.66 -18.28 12.30
CA ASN A 14 -3.49 -17.22 11.75
C ASN A 14 -2.80 -16.49 10.58
N ALA A 15 -3.31 -16.72 9.37
CA ALA A 15 -3.23 -15.74 8.30
C ALA A 15 -4.08 -14.53 8.75
N ALA A 16 -3.52 -13.74 9.66
CA ALA A 16 -4.12 -12.50 10.08
C ALA A 16 -3.85 -11.52 8.94
N SER A 17 -4.82 -11.35 8.03
CA SER A 17 -4.73 -10.31 7.00
C SER A 17 -4.48 -8.98 7.69
N ARG A 18 -3.31 -8.40 7.43
CA ARG A 18 -2.92 -7.14 8.06
C ARG A 18 -3.29 -6.00 7.13
N ASP A 19 -4.58 -5.68 7.09
CA ASP A 19 -5.07 -4.50 6.38
C ASP A 19 -4.51 -3.24 7.04
N LEU A 20 -4.25 -2.20 6.24
CA LEU A 20 -3.99 -0.86 6.75
C LEU A 20 -5.26 -0.04 6.59
N ASN A 21 -5.80 0.47 7.69
CA ASN A 21 -6.94 1.38 7.66
C ASN A 21 -6.62 2.64 8.46
N ASP A 22 -6.08 3.65 7.78
CA ASP A 22 -5.74 4.94 8.33
C ASP A 22 -6.88 5.93 8.04
N CYS A 23 -7.93 5.86 8.85
CA CYS A 23 -9.17 6.62 8.69
C CYS A 23 -9.60 7.19 10.05
N PRO A 24 -8.96 8.28 10.51
CA PRO A 24 -9.20 8.84 11.85
C PRO A 24 -10.64 9.36 12.03
N ASP A 25 -11.28 9.76 10.94
CA ASP A 25 -12.68 10.18 10.91
C ASP A 25 -13.37 9.66 9.64
N THR A 26 -14.13 8.57 9.77
CA THR A 26 -14.85 7.96 8.64
C THR A 26 -15.97 8.84 8.09
N SER A 27 -16.44 9.84 8.85
CA SER A 27 -17.46 10.79 8.35
C SER A 27 -16.91 11.71 7.25
N ARG A 28 -15.58 11.82 7.16
CA ARG A 28 -14.84 12.59 6.14
C ARG A 28 -14.34 11.74 4.98
N ALA A 29 -14.56 10.42 5.01
CA ALA A 29 -14.25 9.51 3.91
C ALA A 29 -15.39 9.51 2.88
N VAL A 30 -15.60 10.65 2.22
CA VAL A 30 -16.81 10.91 1.41
C VAL A 30 -16.58 10.62 -0.07
N GLU A 31 -15.48 11.12 -0.65
CA GLU A 31 -15.20 11.03 -2.09
C GLU A 31 -13.99 10.13 -2.34
N VAL A 32 -14.17 9.06 -3.12
CA VAL A 32 -13.06 8.19 -3.56
C VAL A 32 -12.28 8.90 -4.67
N VAL A 33 -11.00 9.15 -4.44
CA VAL A 33 -10.09 9.77 -5.43
C VAL A 33 -9.09 8.79 -6.02
N PHE A 34 -8.95 7.64 -5.37
CA PHE A 34 -8.06 6.59 -5.80
C PHE A 34 -8.63 5.25 -5.37
N ASP A 35 -8.71 4.30 -6.29
CA ASP A 35 -9.12 2.92 -6.04
C ASP A 35 -8.42 2.04 -7.07
N LYS A 36 -7.40 1.30 -6.62
CA LYS A 36 -6.64 0.40 -7.49
C LYS A 36 -6.32 -0.90 -6.80
N GLU A 37 -6.44 -1.98 -7.56
CA GLU A 37 -5.85 -3.26 -7.20
C GLU A 37 -4.42 -3.35 -7.76
N VAL A 38 -3.48 -3.73 -6.91
CA VAL A 38 -2.06 -3.85 -7.25
C VAL A 38 -1.55 -5.20 -6.77
N SER A 39 -0.93 -5.94 -7.69
CA SER A 39 -0.40 -7.27 -7.42
C SER A 39 0.99 -7.45 -8.01
N THR A 40 1.84 -8.19 -7.31
CA THR A 40 3.16 -8.58 -7.84
C THR A 40 3.02 -9.81 -8.72
N SER A 41 3.72 -9.84 -9.85
CA SER A 41 3.86 -11.02 -10.72
C SER A 41 5.10 -11.87 -10.40
N VAL A 42 6.05 -11.31 -9.64
CA VAL A 42 7.32 -11.95 -9.27
C VAL A 42 7.36 -12.15 -7.75
N ILE A 43 7.63 -13.38 -7.34
CA ILE A 43 7.73 -13.78 -5.93
C ILE A 43 8.80 -12.93 -5.22
N GLY A 44 8.48 -12.42 -4.03
CA GLY A 44 9.40 -11.59 -3.26
C GLY A 44 9.54 -10.16 -3.77
N SER A 45 8.66 -9.71 -4.67
CA SER A 45 8.61 -8.30 -5.08
C SER A 45 7.80 -7.46 -4.09
N VAL A 46 8.13 -6.17 -4.02
CA VAL A 46 7.44 -5.16 -3.21
C VAL A 46 6.26 -4.61 -3.97
N VAL A 47 5.11 -4.43 -3.31
CA VAL A 47 4.03 -3.56 -3.82
C VAL A 47 4.35 -2.14 -3.43
N CYS A 48 4.42 -1.21 -4.39
CA CYS A 48 4.61 0.21 -4.11
C CYS A 48 3.65 1.04 -4.94
N VAL A 49 2.85 1.87 -4.28
CA VAL A 49 1.75 2.62 -4.89
C VAL A 49 1.83 4.07 -4.44
N ARG A 50 1.77 4.99 -5.41
CA ARG A 50 1.64 6.43 -5.17
C ARG A 50 0.18 6.84 -5.38
N ILE A 51 -0.32 7.72 -4.52
CA ILE A 51 -1.67 8.25 -4.53
C ILE A 51 -1.58 9.78 -4.58
N PRO A 52 -2.16 10.47 -5.58
CA PRO A 52 -2.56 9.92 -6.89
C PRO A 52 -1.32 9.43 -7.66
N ASP A 53 -1.51 8.73 -8.79
CA ASP A 53 -0.37 8.23 -9.58
C ASP A 53 0.53 9.38 -10.08
N ASP A 54 -0.09 10.50 -10.43
CA ASP A 54 0.53 11.70 -10.98
C ASP A 54 -0.01 12.98 -10.32
N GLY A 55 0.84 14.00 -10.24
CA GLY A 55 0.48 15.29 -9.64
C GLY A 55 0.20 15.22 -8.14
N LEU A 56 -0.69 16.10 -7.68
CA LEU A 56 -1.11 16.23 -6.28
C LEU A 56 -2.62 16.40 -6.18
N LEU A 57 -3.18 15.93 -5.07
CA LEU A 57 -4.55 16.25 -4.71
C LEU A 57 -4.67 17.72 -4.30
N LYS A 58 -5.71 18.43 -4.75
CA LYS A 58 -6.01 19.77 -4.25
C LYS A 58 -6.40 19.78 -2.76
N ASN A 59 -7.16 18.77 -2.34
CA ASN A 59 -7.59 18.58 -0.95
C ASN A 59 -6.74 17.48 -0.31
N PRO A 60 -6.44 17.57 1.00
CA PRO A 60 -5.70 16.53 1.69
C PRO A 60 -6.50 15.23 1.75
N ILE A 61 -5.79 14.10 1.73
CA ILE A 61 -6.35 12.77 1.96
C ILE A 61 -6.96 12.74 3.36
N THR A 62 -8.19 12.25 3.49
CA THR A 62 -8.90 12.12 4.77
C THR A 62 -8.90 10.71 5.31
N CYS A 63 -8.75 9.71 4.43
CA CYS A 63 -8.75 8.29 4.79
C CYS A 63 -8.01 7.48 3.72
N ILE A 64 -7.21 6.50 4.16
CA ILE A 64 -6.52 5.52 3.33
C ILE A 64 -6.88 4.13 3.83
N SER A 65 -7.34 3.27 2.93
CA SER A 65 -7.61 1.87 3.20
C SER A 65 -6.82 1.01 2.23
N VAL A 66 -6.07 0.05 2.76
CA VAL A 66 -5.34 -0.96 2.00
C VAL A 66 -5.75 -2.32 2.50
N THR A 67 -6.46 -3.05 1.64
CA THR A 67 -7.01 -4.36 1.94
C THR A 67 -6.18 -5.42 1.26
N ASP A 68 -5.79 -6.44 2.02
CA ASP A 68 -5.08 -7.61 1.52
C ASP A 68 -6.05 -8.61 0.87
N ASN A 69 -5.83 -8.91 -0.41
CA ASN A 69 -6.66 -9.86 -1.15
C ASN A 69 -6.20 -11.32 -0.96
N ARG A 70 -5.04 -11.56 -0.35
CA ARG A 70 -4.39 -12.87 -0.22
C ARG A 70 -4.08 -13.29 1.21
N HIS A 71 -4.50 -12.50 2.21
CA HIS A 71 -4.26 -12.77 3.62
C HIS A 71 -2.77 -13.01 3.93
N SER A 72 -1.90 -12.16 3.37
CA SER A 72 -0.48 -12.17 3.70
C SER A 72 -0.26 -11.78 5.17
N ASP A 73 0.90 -12.15 5.69
CA ASP A 73 1.36 -11.76 7.02
C ASP A 73 1.95 -10.34 7.08
N ASN A 74 1.94 -9.61 5.95
CA ASN A 74 2.61 -8.30 5.82
C ASN A 74 1.63 -7.16 6.01
N THR A 75 2.08 -6.13 6.73
CA THR A 75 1.31 -4.92 6.94
C THR A 75 1.73 -3.87 5.91
N PRO A 76 0.80 -3.26 5.17
CA PRO A 76 1.09 -2.08 4.38
C PRO A 76 1.55 -0.92 5.25
N GLU A 77 2.49 -0.13 4.73
CA GLU A 77 3.06 1.03 5.43
C GLU A 77 3.01 2.27 4.54
N VAL A 78 2.65 3.42 5.13
CA VAL A 78 2.76 4.73 4.48
C VAL A 78 4.20 5.22 4.59
N GLN A 79 4.92 5.25 3.47
CA GLN A 79 6.33 5.66 3.40
C GLN A 79 6.49 7.19 3.31
N ALA A 80 5.52 7.88 2.70
CA ALA A 80 5.53 9.33 2.56
C ALA A 80 4.11 9.88 2.40
N GLY A 81 3.89 11.13 2.82
CA GLY A 81 2.57 11.76 2.77
C GLY A 81 1.58 11.06 3.72
N GLY A 82 0.37 10.80 3.24
CA GLY A 82 -0.67 10.08 4.00
C GLY A 82 -1.90 10.95 4.30
N VAL A 83 -2.65 10.58 5.33
CA VAL A 83 -3.78 11.39 5.82
C VAL A 83 -3.29 12.79 6.22
N GLY A 84 -4.03 13.82 5.79
CA GLY A 84 -3.66 15.22 5.98
C GLY A 84 -2.74 15.80 4.90
N TYR A 85 -2.24 14.98 3.98
CA TYR A 85 -1.36 15.40 2.88
C TYR A 85 -2.05 15.30 1.51
N PRO A 86 -1.60 16.07 0.51
CA PRO A 86 -2.15 16.02 -0.84
C PRO A 86 -1.64 14.82 -1.66
N TYR A 87 -0.87 13.92 -1.06
CA TYR A 87 -0.39 12.69 -1.68
C TYR A 87 -0.06 11.65 -0.60
N ALA A 88 0.08 10.40 -1.01
CA ALA A 88 0.63 9.32 -0.19
C ALA A 88 1.46 8.36 -1.03
N VAL A 89 2.43 7.71 -0.40
CA VAL A 89 3.15 6.57 -0.94
C VAL A 89 2.97 5.41 0.02
N VAL A 90 2.36 4.33 -0.46
CA VAL A 90 2.14 3.11 0.31
C VAL A 90 2.99 1.99 -0.25
N SER A 91 3.68 1.27 0.64
CA SER A 91 4.48 0.11 0.30
C SER A 91 4.06 -1.11 1.09
N VAL A 92 4.19 -2.29 0.49
CA VAL A 92 4.11 -3.57 1.19
C VAL A 92 5.34 -4.40 0.83
N TYR A 93 6.16 -4.69 1.85
CA TYR A 93 7.33 -5.55 1.71
C TYR A 93 6.97 -7.01 1.98
N PRO A 94 7.36 -7.95 1.11
CA PRO A 94 7.16 -9.36 1.37
C PRO A 94 8.09 -9.84 2.47
N ARG A 95 7.58 -10.58 3.46
CA ARG A 95 8.43 -11.24 4.48
C ARG A 95 9.05 -12.54 3.98
N MET A 96 8.41 -13.20 3.02
CA MET A 96 8.80 -14.50 2.50
C MET A 96 8.71 -14.55 0.96
N SER A 97 8.86 -15.76 0.40
CA SER A 97 8.58 -16.05 -1.00
C SER A 97 7.07 -16.10 -1.27
N GLU A 98 6.43 -14.93 -1.28
CA GLU A 98 5.00 -14.79 -1.58
C GLU A 98 4.73 -13.82 -2.74
N LEU A 99 3.52 -13.93 -3.28
CA LEU A 99 2.96 -12.97 -4.22
C LEU A 99 1.96 -12.10 -3.47
N LEU A 100 2.19 -10.80 -3.50
CA LEU A 100 1.36 -9.79 -2.86
C LEU A 100 0.22 -9.36 -3.79
N SER A 101 -0.95 -9.10 -3.22
CA SER A 101 -2.11 -8.55 -3.93
C SER A 101 -2.96 -7.75 -2.96
N TYR A 102 -3.10 -6.46 -3.24
CA TYR A 102 -3.80 -5.52 -2.36
C TYR A 102 -4.70 -4.60 -3.17
N ARG A 103 -5.81 -4.17 -2.56
CA ARG A 103 -6.62 -3.06 -3.03
C ARG A 103 -6.30 -1.83 -2.20
N VAL A 104 -5.91 -0.74 -2.86
CA VAL A 104 -5.57 0.54 -2.24
C VAL A 104 -6.66 1.55 -2.60
N VAL A 105 -7.30 2.11 -1.58
CA VAL A 105 -8.37 3.10 -1.71
C VAL A 105 -8.03 4.34 -0.89
N ALA A 106 -8.21 5.52 -1.46
CA ALA A 106 -8.05 6.79 -0.74
C ALA A 106 -9.24 7.72 -0.95
N PHE A 107 -9.55 8.46 0.11
CA PHE A 107 -10.69 9.36 0.19
C PHE A 107 -10.27 10.79 0.52
N VAL A 108 -11.11 11.74 0.14
CA VAL A 108 -11.01 13.16 0.49
C VAL A 108 -12.38 13.73 0.87
N ASP A 109 -12.38 14.95 1.41
CA ASP A 109 -13.58 15.77 1.56
C ASP A 109 -14.15 16.17 0.17
N PRO A 110 -15.47 16.32 0.04
CA PRO A 110 -16.15 16.52 -1.25
C PRO A 110 -15.71 17.79 -2.00
N GLY A 111 -15.69 17.71 -3.33
CA GLY A 111 -15.44 18.85 -4.23
C GLY A 111 -14.03 18.91 -4.81
N TYR A 112 -13.43 17.74 -4.98
CA TYR A 112 -12.02 17.55 -5.32
C TYR A 112 -11.67 17.80 -6.81
N LYS A 113 -10.40 18.17 -7.08
CA LYS A 113 -9.76 18.19 -8.41
C LYS A 113 -8.27 17.81 -8.32
N VAL A 114 -7.75 17.04 -9.28
CA VAL A 114 -6.30 16.77 -9.44
C VAL A 114 -5.61 18.01 -10.00
N VAL A 115 -4.47 18.40 -9.40
CA VAL A 115 -3.62 19.48 -9.93
C VAL A 115 -2.38 18.85 -10.57
N LYS A 116 -2.06 19.26 -11.80
CA LYS A 116 -0.92 18.74 -12.57
C LYS A 116 0.43 19.14 -11.95
N GLU A 117 1.46 18.37 -12.32
CA GLU A 117 2.78 18.24 -11.67
C GLU A 117 3.77 19.40 -11.90
N ASP A 118 3.32 20.53 -12.45
CA ASP A 118 4.14 21.68 -12.84
C ASP A 118 4.58 22.59 -11.66
N GLN A 119 4.31 22.19 -10.42
CA GLN A 119 4.60 22.97 -9.19
C GLN A 119 5.54 22.27 -8.19
N TRP A 120 6.21 21.17 -8.55
CA TRP A 120 6.95 20.36 -7.56
C TRP A 120 8.46 20.31 -7.77
N ASN A 121 9.20 21.11 -6.99
CA ASN A 121 10.65 21.02 -6.86
C ASN A 121 11.04 19.88 -5.89
N GLY A 122 11.12 18.65 -6.41
CA GLY A 122 12.15 17.68 -6.01
C GLY A 122 12.03 16.95 -4.66
N LEU A 123 10.86 16.50 -4.21
CA LEU A 123 10.74 15.84 -2.89
C LEU A 123 9.89 14.56 -2.83
N SER A 124 10.25 13.52 -3.60
CA SER A 124 10.00 12.09 -3.30
C SER A 124 9.74 11.26 -4.55
N LYS A 125 10.75 10.48 -4.92
CA LYS A 125 10.72 9.38 -5.89
C LYS A 125 10.74 8.02 -5.16
N THR A 126 10.17 7.91 -3.95
CA THR A 126 10.44 6.77 -3.05
C THR A 126 9.63 5.50 -3.32
N CYS A 127 9.45 5.13 -4.59
CA CYS A 127 9.15 3.76 -5.01
C CYS A 127 10.15 3.20 -6.04
N LEU A 128 11.00 4.04 -6.65
CA LEU A 128 11.76 3.68 -7.87
C LEU A 128 13.18 3.15 -7.65
N ASP A 129 13.70 3.16 -6.41
CA ASP A 129 15.08 2.72 -6.14
C ASP A 129 15.20 1.25 -5.70
N SER A 130 14.11 0.54 -5.39
CA SER A 130 14.18 -0.88 -5.02
C SER A 130 14.15 -1.86 -6.19
N THR A 131 13.79 -1.44 -7.40
CA THR A 131 13.81 -2.28 -8.62
C THR A 131 15.13 -2.26 -9.38
N ASN A 132 16.11 -1.41 -9.00
CA ASN A 132 17.39 -1.27 -9.71
C ASN A 132 18.61 -1.94 -9.04
N LEU A 133 18.44 -2.66 -7.93
CA LEU A 133 19.57 -3.31 -7.25
C LEU A 133 20.06 -4.63 -7.91
N ASN A 134 19.47 -5.09 -9.02
CA ASN A 134 19.89 -6.31 -9.71
C ASN A 134 20.50 -6.10 -11.12
N SER A 135 20.83 -4.87 -11.54
CA SER A 135 21.36 -4.59 -12.89
C SER A 135 22.81 -4.08 -12.94
N SER A 136 23.56 -4.14 -11.83
CA SER A 136 24.92 -3.58 -11.77
C SER A 136 25.91 -4.39 -10.94
N THR A 137 25.97 -5.70 -11.18
CA THR A 137 27.17 -6.52 -10.93
C THR A 137 27.34 -7.54 -12.04
N ASN A 138 27.70 -7.07 -13.22
CA ASN A 138 28.51 -7.81 -14.20
C ASN A 138 29.07 -6.81 -15.22
N LYS A 139 30.19 -6.20 -14.86
CA LYS A 139 31.18 -5.65 -15.78
C LYS A 139 32.54 -6.14 -15.33
#